data_AF-A0A6A4H5H6-F1
#
_entry.id   AF-A0A6A4H5H6-F1
#
_cell.length_a   1.000
_cell.length_b   1.000
_cell.length_c   1.000
_cell.angle_alpha   90.00
_cell.angle_beta   90.00
_cell.angle_gamma   90.00
#
_symmetry.space_group_name_H-M   'P 1'
#
loop_
_entity.id
_entity.type
_entity.pdbx_description
1 polymer ?
#
loop_
_entity_poly.entity_id
_entity_poly.type
_entity_poly.pdbx_seq_one_letter_code
_entity_poly.pdbx_strand_id
1 'polypeptide(L)'
;MRKYIRVEGAISVANGAEDALGDAGLSFGRSFRVGWSPGGALVRPSSSGTIVLERRIPISSSNTLSSKLLQHPLTHSSILPDDRGVPFAISSFASLFPATDASSDASLFRLVSALFDPLSLHLSPRAASPDIRNRVALLTRKAALFTWLQSAVAPAVQEHIQTHPAASAPAAAFAHLTGNQLECACDAAMDGGYPTLATLIAQAGGDSRYRADLREQLVIWIDQKLTHLLIATCAKFMLAC
;
A
#
# COMPACT_ATOMS: atom_id res chain seq x y z
N MET A 1 -16.83 8.58 43.23
CA MET A 1 -15.52 8.43 43.90
C MET A 1 -14.95 7.08 43.49
N ARG A 2 -13.88 7.02 42.67
CA ARG A 2 -13.27 5.74 42.25
C ARG A 2 -12.45 5.18 43.42
N LYS A 3 -12.83 4.00 43.91
CA LYS A 3 -12.14 3.30 45.00
C LYS A 3 -10.95 2.57 44.40
N TYR A 4 -9.74 3.07 44.63
CA TYR A 4 -8.53 2.40 44.16
C TYR A 4 -8.23 1.21 45.06
N ILE A 5 -8.09 0.02 44.46
CA ILE A 5 -7.67 -1.20 45.16
C ILE A 5 -6.15 -1.16 45.27
N ARG A 6 -5.63 -1.27 46.49
CA ARG A 6 -4.19 -1.42 46.73
C ARG A 6 -3.82 -2.84 46.30
N VAL A 7 -3.04 -2.95 45.23
CA VAL A 7 -2.53 -4.24 44.73
C VAL A 7 -1.19 -4.51 45.39
N GLU A 8 -1.00 -5.71 45.94
CA GLU A 8 0.26 -6.13 46.57
C GLU A 8 1.42 -6.14 45.58
N GLY A 9 2.57 -5.59 46.00
CA GLY A 9 3.77 -5.48 45.18
C GLY A 9 4.36 -6.83 44.77
N ALA A 10 4.09 -7.89 45.54
CA ALA A 10 4.57 -9.26 45.29
C ALA A 10 4.10 -9.83 43.94
N ILE A 11 2.98 -9.34 43.40
CA ILE A 11 2.38 -9.80 42.14
C ILE A 11 2.93 -8.98 40.94
N SER A 12 3.78 -7.98 41.19
CA SER A 12 4.38 -7.17 40.13
C SER A 12 5.43 -7.97 39.37
N VAL A 13 5.36 -7.95 38.03
CA VAL A 13 6.38 -8.54 37.15
C VAL A 13 7.76 -7.89 37.35
N ALA A 14 7.80 -6.66 37.87
CA ALA A 14 9.02 -5.93 38.19
C ALA A 14 9.50 -6.11 39.65
N ASN A 15 8.84 -6.97 40.45
CA ASN A 15 9.20 -7.17 41.86
C ASN A 15 10.62 -7.75 41.99
N GLY A 16 11.49 -7.09 42.75
CA GLY A 16 12.90 -7.49 42.93
C GLY A 16 13.84 -7.10 41.78
N ALA A 17 13.34 -6.39 40.75
CA ALA A 17 14.14 -5.89 39.64
C ALA A 17 14.52 -4.40 39.78
N GLU A 18 14.48 -3.86 41.00
CA GLU A 18 14.76 -2.43 41.28
C GLU A 18 16.19 -2.03 40.90
N ASP A 19 17.12 -2.99 40.97
CA ASP A 19 18.53 -2.81 40.59
C ASP A 19 18.77 -2.89 39.07
N ALA A 20 17.75 -3.16 38.26
CA ALA A 20 17.84 -3.23 36.79
C ALA A 20 17.86 -1.82 36.15
N LEU A 21 18.89 -1.03 36.48
CA LEU A 21 19.06 0.38 36.10
C LEU A 21 19.12 0.65 34.58
N GLY A 22 19.36 -0.40 33.78
CA GLY A 22 19.33 -0.33 32.32
C GLY A 22 17.93 -0.15 31.74
N ASP A 23 16.89 -0.56 32.49
CA ASP A 23 15.50 -0.44 32.09
C ASP A 23 14.70 0.34 33.16
N ALA A 24 14.30 1.56 32.79
CA ALA A 24 13.50 2.44 33.64
C ALA A 24 12.12 1.83 33.98
N GLY A 25 11.57 0.96 33.12
CA GLY A 25 10.30 0.28 33.37
C GLY A 25 10.41 -0.83 34.43
N LEU A 26 11.55 -1.52 34.49
CA LEU A 26 11.82 -2.54 35.51
C LEU A 26 12.22 -1.91 36.84
N SER A 27 13.14 -0.96 36.83
CA SER A 27 13.65 -0.30 38.04
C SER A 27 12.61 0.57 38.78
N PHE A 28 11.78 1.34 38.06
CA PHE A 28 10.71 2.15 38.67
C PHE A 28 9.35 1.43 38.74
N GLY A 29 9.29 0.20 38.20
CA GLY A 29 8.13 -0.66 38.21
C GLY A 29 6.84 0.01 37.71
N ARG A 30 5.73 -0.34 38.36
CA ARG A 30 4.37 0.04 37.92
C ARG A 30 4.03 1.51 38.18
N SER A 31 4.86 2.27 38.88
CA SER A 31 4.76 3.74 39.01
C SER A 31 5.32 4.46 37.80
N PHE A 32 6.16 3.80 37.01
CA PHE A 32 6.67 4.36 35.77
C PHE A 32 5.62 4.28 34.67
N ARG A 33 5.46 5.38 33.96
CA ARG A 33 4.79 5.43 32.67
C ARG A 33 5.79 6.02 31.71
N VAL A 34 6.07 5.31 30.63
CA VAL A 34 6.90 5.86 29.55
C VAL A 34 6.12 7.02 28.96
N GLY A 35 6.54 8.23 29.32
CA GLY A 35 5.92 9.47 28.89
C GLY A 35 7.00 10.45 28.50
N TRP A 36 6.77 11.15 27.41
CA TRP A 36 7.56 12.32 27.05
C TRP A 36 7.12 13.44 27.99
N SER A 37 8.00 13.91 28.87
CA SER A 37 7.68 15.09 29.67
C SER A 37 7.65 16.33 28.77
N PRO A 38 6.94 17.41 29.16
CA PRO A 38 6.98 18.67 28.44
C PRO A 38 8.43 19.08 28.17
N GLY A 39 8.77 19.37 26.91
CA GLY A 39 10.12 19.73 26.49
C GLY A 39 11.06 18.56 26.12
N GLY A 40 10.55 17.33 25.97
CA GLY A 40 11.35 16.20 25.45
C GLY A 40 12.37 15.64 26.42
N ALA A 41 12.18 15.90 27.70
CA ALA A 41 13.00 15.34 28.75
C ALA A 41 12.64 13.86 28.96
N LEU A 42 13.66 13.01 28.85
CA LEU A 42 13.59 11.60 29.17
C LEU A 42 14.22 11.39 30.55
N VAL A 43 13.47 10.76 31.45
CA VAL A 43 13.92 10.40 32.80
C VAL A 43 14.44 8.96 32.80
N ARG A 44 15.71 8.77 33.19
CA ARG A 44 16.32 7.44 33.42
C ARG A 44 16.89 7.36 34.84
N PRO A 45 16.84 6.19 35.51
CA PRO A 45 17.55 5.99 36.77
C PRO A 45 19.08 6.10 36.56
N SER A 46 19.76 6.82 37.45
CA SER A 46 21.22 6.83 37.54
C SER A 46 21.73 5.56 38.21
N SER A 47 22.99 5.18 37.96
CA SER A 47 23.65 4.01 38.55
C SER A 47 23.71 4.00 40.08
N SER A 48 23.47 5.15 40.72
CA SER A 48 23.40 5.33 42.18
C SER A 48 21.98 5.18 42.75
N GLY A 49 20.97 4.88 41.94
CA GLY A 49 19.58 4.65 42.38
C GLY A 49 18.83 5.89 42.87
N THR A 50 19.51 7.02 43.14
CA THR A 50 18.91 8.22 43.77
C THR A 50 18.73 9.40 42.83
N ILE A 51 19.31 9.38 41.62
CA ILE A 51 19.35 10.54 40.71
C ILE A 51 18.68 10.21 39.38
N VAL A 52 17.73 11.06 38.99
CA VAL A 52 17.11 11.07 37.66
C VAL A 52 18.06 11.78 36.69
N LEU A 53 18.60 11.08 35.70
CA LEU A 53 19.28 11.71 34.58
C LEU A 53 18.21 12.22 33.61
N GLU A 54 18.01 13.53 33.57
CA GLU A 54 17.20 14.21 32.55
C GLU A 54 18.03 14.32 31.27
N ARG A 55 17.79 13.43 30.30
CA ARG A 55 18.29 13.65 28.94
C ARG A 55 17.23 14.42 28.18
N ARG A 56 17.47 15.72 27.92
CA ARG A 56 16.66 16.47 26.96
C ARG A 56 17.02 15.99 25.55
N ILE A 57 16.07 15.33 24.92
CA ILE A 57 16.17 15.08 23.49
C ILE A 57 15.94 16.45 22.83
N PRO A 58 16.84 16.91 21.93
CA PRO A 58 16.63 18.18 21.24
C PRO A 58 15.40 18.04 20.33
N ILE A 59 14.24 18.39 20.87
CA ILE A 59 13.04 18.61 20.06
C ILE A 59 13.31 19.90 19.31
N SER A 60 13.56 19.80 18.00
CA SER A 60 13.63 20.98 17.14
C SER A 60 12.31 21.74 17.27
N SER A 61 12.32 22.86 18.00
CA SER A 61 11.17 23.71 18.26
C SER A 61 10.82 24.60 17.05
N SER A 62 10.97 24.07 15.84
CA SER A 62 10.64 24.80 14.62
C SER A 62 9.12 24.76 14.41
N ASN A 63 8.40 25.53 15.24
CA ASN A 63 6.96 25.73 15.14
C ASN A 63 6.51 26.32 13.79
N THR A 64 7.45 26.88 13.02
CA THR A 64 7.20 27.54 11.73
C THR A 64 6.96 26.52 10.61
N LEU A 65 7.62 25.37 10.64
CA LEU A 65 7.33 24.26 9.71
C LEU A 65 6.00 23.61 10.09
N SER A 66 5.75 23.39 11.38
CA SER A 66 4.51 22.78 11.86
C SER A 66 3.27 23.62 11.53
N SER A 67 3.33 24.95 11.69
CA SER A 67 2.19 25.82 11.36
C SER A 67 1.88 25.84 9.85
N LYS A 68 2.91 25.85 8.99
CA LYS A 68 2.73 25.74 7.54
C LYS A 68 2.20 24.36 7.11
N LEU A 69 2.71 23.28 7.72
CA LEU A 69 2.27 21.91 7.46
C LEU A 69 0.86 21.63 8.00
N LEU A 70 0.39 22.35 9.03
CA LEU A 70 -0.97 22.23 9.58
C LEU A 70 -1.99 23.08 8.85
N GLN A 71 -1.58 24.21 8.27
CA GLN A 71 -2.48 25.08 7.49
C GLN A 71 -3.09 24.33 6.30
N HIS A 72 -2.30 23.57 5.56
CA HIS A 72 -2.80 22.85 4.38
C HIS A 72 -3.84 21.75 4.72
N PRO A 73 -3.63 20.86 5.70
CA PRO A 73 -4.66 19.95 6.18
C PRO A 73 -5.93 20.67 6.62
N LEU A 74 -5.80 21.76 7.39
CA LEU A 74 -6.96 22.52 7.87
C LEU A 74 -7.77 23.17 6.74
N THR A 75 -7.13 23.58 5.64
CA THR A 75 -7.84 24.14 4.47
C THR A 75 -8.47 23.07 3.59
N HIS A 76 -7.95 21.85 3.59
CA HIS A 76 -8.41 20.75 2.71
C HIS A 76 -9.25 19.68 3.41
N SER A 77 -9.37 19.72 4.73
CA SER A 77 -10.19 18.78 5.51
C SER A 77 -11.49 19.45 5.97
N SER A 78 -12.64 18.82 5.72
CA SER A 78 -13.89 19.20 6.37
C SER A 78 -13.90 18.66 7.79
N ILE A 79 -13.97 19.56 8.77
CA ILE A 79 -14.12 19.18 10.19
C ILE A 79 -15.61 19.00 10.46
N LEU A 80 -16.07 17.76 10.58
CA LEU A 80 -17.44 17.42 10.90
C LEU A 80 -17.52 16.81 12.30
N PRO A 81 -18.51 17.16 13.14
CA PRO A 81 -18.70 16.51 14.43
C PRO A 81 -19.17 15.07 14.25
N ASP A 82 -18.62 14.15 15.03
CA ASP A 82 -19.10 12.76 15.14
C ASP A 82 -20.41 12.67 15.95
N ASP A 83 -20.96 11.46 16.09
CA ASP A 83 -22.19 11.18 16.86
C ASP A 83 -22.11 11.58 18.36
N ARG A 84 -20.91 11.92 18.85
CA ARG A 84 -20.64 12.38 20.22
C ARG A 84 -20.25 13.86 20.26
N GLY A 85 -20.33 14.58 19.15
CA GLY A 85 -19.99 15.99 19.03
C GLY A 85 -18.47 16.27 19.00
N VAL A 86 -17.64 15.25 18.78
CA VAL A 86 -16.18 15.39 18.67
C VAL A 86 -15.82 15.72 17.22
N PRO A 87 -15.05 16.80 16.96
CA PRO A 87 -14.64 17.16 15.62
C PRO A 87 -13.73 16.07 15.00
N PHE A 88 -14.12 15.58 13.82
CA PHE A 88 -13.41 14.58 13.03
C PHE A 88 -13.13 15.13 11.63
N ALA A 89 -11.94 14.86 11.10
CA ALA A 89 -11.50 15.34 9.79
C ALA A 89 -10.87 14.20 9.01
N ILE A 90 -11.34 13.98 7.77
CA ILE A 90 -10.72 13.06 6.81
C ILE A 90 -10.15 13.88 5.66
N SER A 91 -8.87 13.68 5.37
CA SER A 91 -8.20 14.32 4.23
C SER A 91 -7.40 13.28 3.46
N SER A 92 -7.55 13.27 2.14
CA SER A 92 -6.64 12.52 1.27
C SER A 92 -5.30 13.25 1.21
N PHE A 93 -4.22 12.51 1.38
CA PHE A 93 -2.85 13.02 1.30
C PHE A 93 -2.27 12.88 -0.11
N ALA A 94 -2.96 12.20 -1.03
CA ALA A 94 -2.47 12.02 -2.40
C ALA A 94 -2.37 13.34 -3.17
N SER A 95 -3.22 14.32 -2.85
CA SER A 95 -3.21 15.66 -3.47
C SER A 95 -2.01 16.52 -3.10
N LEU A 96 -1.25 16.14 -2.06
CA LEU A 96 -0.01 16.83 -1.67
C LEU A 96 1.13 16.59 -2.65
N PHE A 97 1.08 15.49 -3.40
CA PHE A 97 2.12 15.08 -4.31
C PHE A 97 1.73 15.45 -5.74
N PRO A 98 2.56 16.18 -6.49
CA PRO A 98 2.36 16.39 -7.92
C PRO A 98 2.24 15.05 -8.65
N ALA A 99 1.52 15.00 -9.77
CA ALA A 99 1.36 13.77 -10.56
C ALA A 99 2.70 13.20 -11.08
N THR A 100 3.73 14.05 -11.21
CA THR A 100 5.07 13.69 -11.67
C THR A 100 5.99 13.13 -10.57
N ASP A 101 5.57 13.20 -9.30
CA ASP A 101 6.41 12.75 -8.19
C ASP A 101 6.50 11.22 -8.18
N ALA A 102 7.71 10.68 -8.28
CA ALA A 102 7.99 9.25 -8.30
C ALA A 102 8.56 8.72 -6.98
N SER A 103 8.54 9.52 -5.91
CA SER A 103 9.01 9.10 -4.59
C SER A 103 8.19 7.92 -4.03
N SER A 104 8.83 7.12 -3.17
CA SER A 104 8.18 6.01 -2.46
C SER A 104 6.95 6.47 -1.68
N ASP A 105 7.05 7.65 -1.07
CA ASP A 105 6.00 8.23 -0.24
C ASP A 105 4.81 8.65 -1.11
N ALA A 106 5.05 9.33 -2.23
CA ALA A 106 4.01 9.66 -3.20
C ALA A 106 3.29 8.40 -3.71
N SER A 107 4.04 7.33 -4.01
CA SER A 107 3.45 6.06 -4.45
C SER A 107 2.59 5.41 -3.36
N LEU A 108 3.03 5.43 -2.10
CA LEU A 108 2.27 4.92 -0.96
C LEU A 108 0.97 5.69 -0.77
N PHE A 109 1.02 7.03 -0.78
CA PHE A 109 -0.19 7.83 -0.60
C PHE A 109 -1.17 7.70 -1.77
N ARG A 110 -0.67 7.51 -3.01
CA ARG A 110 -1.52 7.17 -4.15
C ARG A 110 -2.16 5.79 -4.01
N LEU A 111 -1.44 4.78 -3.50
CA LEU A 111 -2.02 3.46 -3.19
C LEU A 111 -3.16 3.61 -2.18
N VAL A 112 -2.91 4.34 -1.10
CA VAL A 112 -3.92 4.59 -0.06
C VAL A 112 -5.13 5.28 -0.65
N SER A 113 -4.94 6.30 -1.51
CA SER A 113 -6.07 6.94 -2.20
C SER A 113 -6.86 5.96 -3.09
N ALA A 114 -6.18 5.12 -3.87
CA ALA A 114 -6.83 4.15 -4.74
C ALA A 114 -7.66 3.11 -3.97
N LEU A 115 -7.24 2.77 -2.75
CA LEU A 115 -7.91 1.79 -1.89
C LEU A 115 -9.07 2.40 -1.09
N PHE A 116 -8.86 3.59 -0.51
CA PHE A 116 -9.70 4.09 0.58
C PHE A 116 -10.43 5.39 0.27
N ASP A 117 -9.99 6.20 -0.70
CA ASP A 117 -10.66 7.46 -0.96
C ASP A 117 -12.06 7.24 -1.59
N PRO A 118 -13.00 8.16 -1.33
CA PRO A 118 -14.31 8.14 -2.00
C PRO A 118 -14.14 8.27 -3.52
N LEU A 119 -14.74 7.33 -4.27
CA LEU A 119 -14.73 7.36 -5.74
C LEU A 119 -15.99 8.03 -6.27
N SER A 120 -15.82 9.00 -7.16
CA SER A 120 -16.92 9.63 -7.88
C SER A 120 -17.48 8.67 -8.92
N LEU A 121 -18.62 8.04 -8.63
CA LEU A 121 -19.22 7.05 -9.54
C LEU A 121 -19.98 7.70 -10.71
N HIS A 122 -20.22 9.02 -10.68
CA HIS A 122 -20.98 9.78 -11.69
C HIS A 122 -22.32 9.12 -12.10
N LEU A 123 -22.95 8.37 -11.19
CA LEU A 123 -24.23 7.72 -11.42
C LEU A 123 -25.38 8.60 -10.93
N SER A 124 -26.40 8.79 -11.76
CA SER A 124 -27.63 9.46 -11.36
C SER A 124 -28.34 8.67 -10.24
N PRO A 125 -28.70 9.30 -9.09
CA PRO A 125 -29.31 8.61 -7.95
C PRO A 125 -30.61 7.87 -8.27
N ARG A 126 -31.31 8.32 -9.32
CA ARG A 126 -32.61 7.83 -9.76
C ARG A 126 -32.53 6.68 -10.78
N ALA A 127 -31.36 6.44 -11.37
CA ALA A 127 -31.20 5.51 -12.50
C ALA A 127 -30.54 4.16 -12.13
N ALA A 128 -29.80 4.10 -11.03
CA ALA A 128 -29.06 2.89 -10.65
C ALA A 128 -29.62 2.28 -9.35
N SER A 129 -29.96 0.98 -9.37
CA SER A 129 -30.29 0.21 -8.16
C SER A 129 -29.09 0.18 -7.19
N PRO A 130 -29.30 -0.08 -5.88
CA PRO A 130 -28.19 -0.19 -4.93
C PRO A 130 -27.15 -1.25 -5.35
N ASP A 131 -27.59 -2.37 -5.94
CA ASP A 131 -26.69 -3.44 -6.39
C ASP A 131 -25.78 -2.98 -7.55
N ILE A 132 -26.34 -2.24 -8.50
CA ILE A 132 -25.58 -1.67 -9.63
C ILE A 132 -24.54 -0.68 -9.10
N ARG A 133 -24.92 0.19 -8.16
CA ARG A 133 -23.99 1.15 -7.56
C ARG A 133 -22.84 0.45 -6.84
N ASN A 134 -23.13 -0.59 -6.06
CA ASN A 134 -22.11 -1.39 -5.38
C ASN A 134 -21.17 -2.08 -6.38
N ARG A 135 -21.72 -2.64 -7.46
CA ARG A 135 -20.93 -3.29 -8.51
C ARG A 135 -20.01 -2.29 -9.23
N VAL A 136 -20.54 -1.12 -9.58
CA VAL A 136 -19.75 -0.05 -10.21
C VAL A 136 -18.68 0.44 -9.25
N ALA A 137 -18.99 0.67 -7.98
CA ALA A 137 -18.01 1.08 -6.96
C ALA A 137 -16.84 0.08 -6.85
N LEU A 138 -17.13 -1.22 -6.84
CA LEU A 138 -16.10 -2.26 -6.82
C LEU A 138 -15.25 -2.26 -8.10
N LEU A 139 -15.87 -2.08 -9.27
CA LEU A 139 -15.16 -2.02 -10.54
C LEU A 139 -14.29 -0.78 -10.65
N THR A 140 -14.80 0.40 -10.28
CA THR A 140 -14.04 1.65 -10.28
C THR A 140 -12.87 1.58 -9.32
N ARG A 141 -13.06 1.01 -8.12
CA ARG A 141 -11.97 0.83 -7.16
C ARG A 141 -10.91 -0.15 -7.66
N LYS A 142 -11.35 -1.27 -8.24
CA LYS A 142 -10.44 -2.22 -8.90
C LYS A 142 -9.65 -1.49 -9.98
N ALA A 143 -10.30 -0.74 -10.86
CA ALA A 143 -9.63 0.03 -11.92
C ALA A 143 -8.59 1.01 -11.34
N ALA A 144 -8.93 1.80 -10.31
CA ALA A 144 -8.00 2.71 -9.65
C ALA A 144 -6.75 2.01 -9.10
N LEU A 145 -6.93 0.84 -8.46
CA LEU A 145 -5.82 0.01 -7.98
C LEU A 145 -4.93 -0.47 -9.14
N PHE A 146 -5.53 -0.96 -10.24
CA PHE A 146 -4.77 -1.42 -11.41
C PHE A 146 -4.00 -0.27 -12.07
N THR A 147 -4.59 0.92 -12.17
CA THR A 147 -3.91 2.12 -12.68
C THR A 147 -2.71 2.51 -11.81
N TRP A 148 -2.87 2.48 -10.48
CA TRP A 148 -1.75 2.69 -9.56
C TRP A 148 -0.65 1.63 -9.77
N LEU A 149 -1.02 0.35 -9.82
CA LEU A 149 -0.07 -0.76 -9.97
C LEU A 149 0.71 -0.65 -11.30
N GLN A 150 0.02 -0.30 -12.39
CA GLN A 150 0.63 -0.04 -13.69
C GLN A 150 1.68 1.08 -13.60
N SER A 151 1.36 2.21 -12.94
CA SER A 151 2.34 3.30 -12.76
C SER A 151 3.52 2.91 -11.85
N ALA A 152 3.27 2.13 -10.80
CA ALA A 152 4.30 1.70 -9.86
C ALA A 152 5.29 0.71 -10.49
N VAL A 153 4.81 -0.17 -11.39
CA VAL A 153 5.60 -1.22 -12.04
C VAL A 153 6.23 -0.75 -13.36
N ALA A 154 5.72 0.33 -13.98
CA ALA A 154 6.22 0.85 -15.25
C ALA A 154 7.75 1.06 -15.32
N PRO A 155 8.43 1.64 -14.30
CA PRO A 155 9.89 1.81 -14.35
C PRO A 155 10.63 0.47 -14.41
N ALA A 156 10.18 -0.53 -13.65
CA ALA A 156 10.81 -1.85 -13.62
C ALA A 156 10.62 -2.62 -14.94
N VAL A 157 9.44 -2.48 -15.56
CA VAL A 157 9.17 -3.06 -16.89
C VAL A 157 10.03 -2.39 -17.95
N GLN A 158 10.12 -1.06 -17.92
CA GLN A 158 10.92 -0.30 -18.87
C GLN A 158 12.41 -0.64 -18.75
N GLU A 159 12.93 -0.75 -17.52
CA GLU A 159 14.30 -1.19 -17.27
C GLU A 159 14.53 -2.61 -17.79
N HIS A 160 13.59 -3.54 -17.58
CA HIS A 160 13.70 -4.90 -18.09
C HIS A 160 13.79 -4.95 -19.62
N ILE A 161 12.97 -4.16 -20.32
CA ILE A 161 12.98 -4.07 -21.79
C ILE A 161 14.29 -3.45 -22.28
N GLN A 162 14.76 -2.37 -21.65
CA GLN A 162 16.01 -1.69 -22.03
C GLN A 162 17.25 -2.56 -21.82
N THR A 163 17.27 -3.37 -20.76
CA THR A 163 18.39 -4.28 -20.46
C THR A 163 18.39 -5.55 -21.33
N HIS A 164 17.26 -5.88 -21.96
CA HIS A 164 17.10 -7.05 -22.83
C HIS A 164 16.62 -6.67 -24.25
N PRO A 165 17.35 -5.82 -25.00
CA PRO A 165 16.92 -5.37 -26.32
C PRO A 165 16.90 -6.48 -27.38
N ALA A 166 17.62 -7.59 -27.14
CA ALA A 166 17.63 -8.78 -28.00
C ALA A 166 16.57 -9.83 -27.59
N ALA A 167 15.65 -9.48 -26.69
CA ALA A 167 14.56 -10.38 -26.30
C ALA A 167 13.65 -10.67 -27.50
N SER A 168 13.17 -11.92 -27.60
CA SER A 168 12.17 -12.28 -28.60
C SER A 168 10.89 -11.48 -28.41
N ALA A 169 10.15 -11.17 -29.48
CA ALA A 169 8.88 -10.44 -29.39
C ALA A 169 7.88 -10.96 -28.34
N PRO A 170 7.68 -12.29 -28.15
CA PRO A 170 6.83 -12.81 -27.07
C PRO A 170 7.36 -12.50 -25.67
N ALA A 171 8.68 -12.42 -25.49
CA ALA A 171 9.32 -12.03 -24.24
C ALA A 171 9.11 -10.54 -23.93
N ALA A 172 9.24 -9.68 -24.95
CA ALA A 172 8.89 -8.26 -24.84
C ALA A 172 7.39 -8.07 -24.53
N ALA A 173 6.51 -8.77 -25.25
CA ALA A 173 5.07 -8.74 -25.01
C ALA A 173 4.72 -9.14 -23.56
N PHE A 174 5.36 -10.18 -23.03
CA PHE A 174 5.15 -10.56 -21.63
C PHE A 174 5.68 -9.56 -20.63
N ALA A 175 6.82 -8.90 -20.90
CA ALA A 175 7.30 -7.82 -20.05
C ALA A 175 6.28 -6.67 -19.96
N HIS A 176 5.64 -6.31 -21.08
CA HIS A 176 4.54 -5.34 -21.06
C HIS A 176 3.32 -5.85 -20.27
N LEU A 177 3.01 -7.15 -20.37
CA LEU A 177 1.91 -7.76 -19.63
C LEU A 177 2.10 -7.75 -18.11
N THR A 178 3.32 -7.92 -17.61
CA THR A 178 3.58 -7.82 -16.16
C THR A 178 3.34 -6.40 -15.64
N GLY A 179 3.42 -5.39 -16.50
CA GLY A 179 3.04 -4.00 -16.23
C GLY A 179 1.57 -3.66 -16.51
N ASN A 180 0.72 -4.64 -16.85
CA ASN A 180 -0.67 -4.40 -17.30
C ASN A 180 -0.77 -3.47 -18.53
N GLN A 181 0.24 -3.46 -19.40
CA GLN A 181 0.31 -2.65 -20.62
C GLN A 181 -0.16 -3.48 -21.83
N LEU A 182 -1.46 -3.78 -21.90
CA LEU A 182 -2.04 -4.68 -22.92
C LEU A 182 -1.79 -4.20 -24.36
N GLU A 183 -1.93 -2.90 -24.61
CA GLU A 183 -1.74 -2.30 -25.94
C GLU A 183 -0.31 -2.50 -26.42
N CYS A 184 0.68 -2.10 -25.61
CA CYS A 184 2.10 -2.30 -25.93
C CYS A 184 2.47 -3.79 -26.09
N ALA A 185 1.84 -4.68 -25.32
CA ALA A 185 2.05 -6.12 -25.45
C ALA A 185 1.50 -6.68 -26.77
N CYS A 186 0.32 -6.22 -27.19
CA CYS A 186 -0.27 -6.54 -28.49
C CYS A 186 0.62 -6.05 -29.64
N ASP A 187 1.07 -4.80 -29.57
CA ASP A 187 1.93 -4.20 -30.61
C ASP A 187 3.25 -4.96 -30.72
N ALA A 188 3.91 -5.26 -29.60
CA ALA A 188 5.14 -6.05 -29.59
C ALA A 188 4.95 -7.46 -30.19
N ALA A 189 3.81 -8.10 -29.96
CA ALA A 189 3.49 -9.39 -30.56
C ALA A 189 3.20 -9.29 -32.07
N MET A 190 2.48 -8.24 -32.49
CA MET A 190 2.17 -7.98 -33.90
C MET A 190 3.44 -7.67 -34.70
N ASP A 191 4.28 -6.77 -34.21
CA ASP A 191 5.55 -6.38 -34.84
C ASP A 191 6.52 -7.57 -34.93
N GLY A 192 6.43 -8.49 -33.96
CA GLY A 192 7.16 -9.75 -33.96
C GLY A 192 6.67 -10.82 -34.93
N GLY A 193 5.56 -10.57 -35.65
CA GLY A 193 4.96 -11.55 -36.56
C GLY A 193 4.12 -12.63 -35.87
N TYR A 194 3.61 -12.38 -34.67
CA TYR A 194 2.78 -13.32 -33.89
C TYR A 194 1.32 -12.83 -33.75
N PRO A 195 0.53 -12.79 -34.84
CA PRO A 195 -0.85 -12.25 -34.82
C PRO A 195 -1.81 -13.07 -33.96
N THR A 196 -1.61 -14.40 -33.89
CA THR A 196 -2.39 -15.27 -33.00
C THR A 196 -2.12 -14.95 -31.53
N LEU A 197 -0.87 -14.68 -31.17
CA LEU A 197 -0.52 -14.27 -29.81
C LEU A 197 -1.13 -12.92 -29.47
N ALA A 198 -1.05 -11.94 -30.38
CA ALA A 198 -1.67 -10.63 -30.18
C ALA A 198 -3.20 -10.74 -29.94
N THR A 199 -3.87 -11.64 -30.67
CA THR A 199 -5.30 -11.91 -30.48
C THR A 199 -5.60 -12.51 -29.11
N LEU A 200 -4.78 -13.47 -28.65
CA LEU A 200 -4.90 -14.03 -27.30
C LEU A 200 -4.64 -12.97 -26.21
N ILE A 201 -3.68 -12.08 -26.42
CA ILE A 201 -3.38 -10.97 -25.51
C ILE A 201 -4.56 -9.99 -25.43
N ALA A 202 -5.17 -9.64 -26.57
CA ALA A 202 -6.34 -8.78 -26.60
C ALA A 202 -7.55 -9.37 -25.85
N GLN A 203 -7.58 -10.70 -25.70
CA GLN A 203 -8.60 -11.44 -24.95
C GLN A 203 -8.20 -11.72 -23.49
N ALA A 204 -7.05 -11.20 -23.02
CA ALA A 204 -6.61 -11.35 -21.64
C ALA A 204 -7.67 -10.83 -20.66
N GLY A 205 -8.00 -11.64 -19.64
CA GLY A 205 -9.06 -11.30 -18.69
C GLY A 205 -10.49 -11.51 -19.21
N GLY A 206 -10.65 -12.28 -20.29
CA GLY A 206 -11.93 -12.73 -20.85
C GLY A 206 -12.82 -13.50 -19.86
N ASP A 207 -13.96 -13.97 -20.35
CA ASP A 207 -14.97 -14.62 -19.52
C ASP A 207 -14.50 -15.95 -18.91
N SER A 208 -15.25 -16.45 -17.92
CA SER A 208 -14.89 -17.68 -17.21
C SER A 208 -14.77 -18.88 -18.15
N ARG A 209 -15.51 -18.88 -19.26
CA ARG A 209 -15.50 -19.95 -20.25
C ARG A 209 -14.21 -19.92 -21.06
N TYR A 210 -13.86 -18.77 -21.64
CA TYR A 210 -12.59 -18.61 -22.35
C TYR A 210 -11.38 -18.97 -21.47
N ARG A 211 -11.39 -18.56 -20.19
CA ARG A 211 -10.34 -18.93 -19.23
C ARG A 211 -10.31 -20.43 -18.92
N ALA A 212 -11.44 -21.13 -18.99
CA ALA A 212 -11.48 -22.58 -18.83
C ALA A 212 -10.91 -23.29 -20.06
N ASP A 213 -11.31 -22.84 -21.26
CA ASP A 213 -10.84 -23.37 -22.55
C ASP A 213 -9.31 -23.20 -22.67
N LEU A 214 -8.77 -22.04 -22.29
CA LEU A 214 -7.31 -21.81 -22.27
C LEU A 214 -6.57 -22.74 -21.30
N ARG A 215 -7.16 -23.04 -20.13
CA ARG A 215 -6.58 -23.96 -19.15
C ARG A 215 -6.58 -25.39 -19.64
N GLU A 216 -7.67 -25.83 -20.26
CA GLU A 216 -7.75 -27.15 -20.88
C GLU A 216 -6.69 -27.30 -21.97
N GLN A 217 -6.54 -26.29 -22.83
CA GLN A 217 -5.53 -26.28 -23.88
C GLN A 217 -4.10 -26.36 -23.29
N LEU A 218 -3.84 -25.66 -22.19
CA LEU A 218 -2.56 -25.75 -21.47
C LEU A 218 -2.29 -27.17 -20.95
N VAL A 219 -3.30 -27.84 -20.39
CA VAL A 219 -3.17 -29.22 -19.89
C VAL A 219 -2.81 -30.17 -21.03
N ILE A 220 -3.48 -30.06 -22.18
CA ILE A 220 -3.19 -30.86 -23.38
C ILE A 220 -1.74 -30.65 -23.83
N TRP A 221 -1.27 -29.40 -23.86
CA TRP A 221 0.09 -29.07 -24.29
C TRP A 221 1.17 -29.57 -23.33
N ILE A 222 0.89 -29.55 -22.03
CA ILE A 222 1.77 -30.13 -21.01
C ILE A 222 1.86 -31.64 -21.18
N ASP A 223 0.72 -32.31 -21.34
CA ASP A 223 0.64 -33.76 -21.50
C ASP A 223 1.35 -34.25 -22.76
N GLN A 224 1.18 -33.52 -23.87
CA GLN A 224 1.84 -33.78 -25.15
C GLN A 224 3.33 -33.37 -25.18
N LYS A 225 3.89 -32.85 -24.08
CA LYS A 225 5.27 -32.34 -23.96
C LYS A 225 5.64 -31.27 -25.00
N LEU A 226 4.64 -30.53 -25.48
CA LEU A 226 4.83 -29.43 -26.42
C LEU A 226 5.35 -28.15 -25.73
N THR A 227 5.56 -28.19 -24.41
CA THR A 227 6.05 -27.07 -23.59
C THR A 227 7.42 -26.56 -24.01
N HIS A 228 8.26 -27.38 -24.66
CA HIS A 228 9.55 -26.95 -25.22
C HIS A 228 9.40 -26.22 -26.57
N LEU A 229 8.27 -26.40 -27.27
CA LEU A 229 7.93 -25.72 -28.53
C LEU A 229 7.10 -24.46 -28.30
N LEU A 230 6.36 -24.42 -27.19
CA LEU A 230 5.82 -23.18 -26.68
C LEU A 230 6.97 -22.30 -26.22
N ILE A 231 7.02 -21.09 -26.78
CA ILE A 231 7.84 -20.02 -26.22
C ILE A 231 7.48 -19.95 -24.74
N ALA A 232 8.45 -20.18 -23.85
CA ALA A 232 8.24 -20.32 -22.40
C ALA A 232 7.40 -19.16 -21.82
N THR A 233 7.42 -18.03 -22.50
CA THR A 233 6.68 -16.83 -22.21
C THR A 233 5.18 -16.90 -22.54
N CYS A 234 4.77 -17.56 -23.62
CA CYS A 234 3.36 -17.78 -23.96
C CYS A 234 2.68 -18.68 -22.91
N ALA A 235 3.40 -19.70 -22.41
CA ALA A 235 2.91 -20.53 -21.32
C ALA A 235 2.74 -19.73 -20.01
N LYS A 236 3.70 -18.84 -19.68
CA LYS A 236 3.60 -17.94 -18.51
C LYS A 236 2.43 -16.97 -18.61
N PHE A 237 2.16 -16.42 -19.80
CA PHE A 237 1.01 -15.55 -20.04
C PHE A 237 -0.32 -16.30 -19.84
N MET A 238 -0.45 -17.51 -20.40
CA MET A 238 -1.67 -18.30 -20.28
C MET A 238 -1.90 -18.86 -18.86
N LEU A 239 -0.84 -19.08 -18.08
CA LEU A 239 -0.95 -19.42 -16.65
C LEU A 239 -1.37 -18.23 -15.77
N ALA A 240 -1.03 -17.00 -16.19
CA ALA A 240 -1.39 -15.78 -15.47
C ALA A 240 -2.85 -15.34 -15.75
N CYS A 241 -3.44 -15.79 -16.85
CA CYS A 241 -4.84 -15.53 -17.23
C CYS A 241 -5.82 -16.46 -16.50
#